data_AF-A0A975KNQ0-F1
#
_entry.id   AF-A0A975KNQ0-F1
#
_cell.length_a   1.000
_cell.length_b   1.000
_cell.length_c   1.000
_cell.angle_alpha   90.00
_cell.angle_beta   90.00
_cell.angle_gamma   90.00
#
_symmetry.space_group_name_H-M   'P 1'
#
loop_
_entity.id
_entity.type
_entity.pdbx_description
1 polymer ?
#
loop_
_entity_poly.entity_id
_entity_poly.type
_entity_poly.pdbx_seq_one_letter_code
_entity_poly.pdbx_strand_id
1 'polypeptide(L)' 'MIPSEVENRIARYFFYIYLPEEVMLNVEEKLLNSCVLVEDENLNHDELVNFVIDIIAEQLEGKKN' A
#
# COMPACT_ATOMS: atom_id res chain seq x y z
N MET A 1 -3.05 14.23 18.13
CA MET A 1 -3.39 13.59 16.83
C MET A 1 -3.18 14.62 15.74
N ILE A 2 -2.56 14.20 14.65
CA ILE A 2 -2.46 14.98 13.42
C ILE A 2 -3.80 14.81 12.67
N PRO A 3 -4.27 15.78 11.87
CA PRO A 3 -5.47 15.59 11.05
C PRO A 3 -5.29 14.45 10.05
N SER A 4 -6.33 13.63 9.85
CA SER A 4 -6.29 12.48 8.92
C SER A 4 -5.90 12.88 7.50
N GLU A 5 -6.34 14.05 7.03
CA GLU A 5 -5.93 14.60 5.74
C GLU A 5 -4.41 14.85 5.66
N VAL A 6 -3.80 15.32 6.75
CA VAL A 6 -2.35 15.55 6.80
C VAL A 6 -1.62 14.19 6.80
N GLU A 7 -2.12 13.21 7.55
CA GLU A 7 -1.56 11.84 7.56
C GLU A 7 -1.67 11.19 6.16
N ASN A 8 -2.81 11.29 5.49
CA ASN A 8 -3.03 10.75 4.15
C ASN A 8 -2.07 11.35 3.11
N ARG A 9 -1.80 12.67 3.18
CA ARG A 9 -0.86 13.32 2.28
C ARG A 9 0.58 12.85 2.53
N ILE A 10 0.96 12.65 3.79
CA ILE A 10 2.26 12.06 4.15
C ILE A 10 2.36 10.62 3.63
N ALA A 11 1.32 9.81 3.83
CA ALA A 11 1.28 8.42 3.39
C ALA A 11 1.38 8.31 1.86
N ARG A 12 0.63 9.10 1.09
CA ARG A 12 0.77 9.18 -0.38
C ARG A 12 2.17 9.56 -0.80
N TYR A 13 2.75 10.57 -0.16
CA TYR A 13 4.10 11.00 -0.49
C TYR A 13 5.12 9.89 -0.20
N PHE A 14 5.00 9.21 0.93
CA PHE A 14 5.84 8.06 1.26
C PHE A 14 5.71 6.94 0.23
N PHE A 15 4.46 6.62 -0.15
CA PHE A 15 4.13 5.59 -1.13
C PHE A 15 4.85 5.80 -2.47
N TYR A 16 4.81 7.01 -3.02
CA TYR A 16 5.37 7.28 -4.34
C TYR A 16 6.88 7.60 -4.36
N ILE A 17 7.46 8.04 -3.23
CA ILE A 17 8.83 8.59 -3.23
C ILE A 17 9.84 7.68 -2.53
N TYR A 18 9.43 6.94 -1.49
CA TYR A 18 10.37 6.21 -0.64
C TYR A 18 10.31 4.69 -0.80
N LEU A 19 9.22 4.16 -1.38
CA LEU A 19 9.16 2.76 -1.74
C LEU A 19 10.02 2.50 -2.99
N PRO A 20 10.86 1.44 -2.99
CA PRO A 20 11.54 1.02 -4.19
C PRO A 20 10.54 0.75 -5.30
N GLU A 21 10.89 1.13 -6.54
CA GLU A 21 10.01 1.02 -7.71
C GLU A 21 9.43 -0.39 -7.89
N GLU A 22 10.25 -1.43 -7.70
CA GLU A 22 9.81 -2.83 -7.75
C GLU A 22 8.72 -3.16 -6.72
N VAL A 23 8.85 -2.63 -5.49
CA VAL A 23 7.86 -2.84 -4.44
C VAL A 23 6.57 -2.10 -4.76
N MET A 24 6.67 -0.87 -5.28
CA MET A 24 5.53 -0.07 -5.70
C MET A 24 4.76 -0.77 -6.84
N LEU A 25 5.46 -1.27 -7.85
CA LEU A 25 4.86 -2.01 -8.97
C LEU A 25 4.14 -3.29 -8.50
N ASN A 26 4.74 -4.05 -7.57
CA ASN A 26 4.13 -5.24 -7.01
C ASN A 26 2.84 -4.92 -6.22
N VAL A 27 2.86 -3.81 -5.46
CA VAL A 27 1.67 -3.34 -4.75
C VAL A 27 0.58 -2.91 -5.73
N GLU A 28 0.93 -2.11 -6.74
CA GLU A 28 -0.05 -1.63 -7.74
C GLU A 28 -0.65 -2.79 -8.54
N GLU A 29 0.15 -3.75 -9.01
CA GLU A 29 -0.35 -4.93 -9.74
C GLU A 29 -1.32 -5.75 -8.89
N LYS A 30 -0.99 -5.95 -7.60
CA LYS A 30 -1.84 -6.72 -6.70
C LYS A 30 -3.15 -6.01 -6.40
N LEU A 31 -3.10 -4.72 -6.12
CA LEU A 31 -4.28 -3.91 -5.82
C LEU A 31 -5.15 -3.68 -7.05
N LEU A 32 -4.58 -3.45 -8.23
CA LEU A 32 -5.34 -3.25 -9.47
C LEU A 32 -6.24 -4.44 -9.76
N ASN A 33 -5.75 -5.66 -9.58
CA ASN A 33 -6.57 -6.85 -9.78
C ASN A 33 -7.77 -6.90 -8.83
N SER A 34 -7.58 -6.56 -7.56
CA SER A 34 -8.68 -6.53 -6.58
C SER A 34 -9.64 -5.36 -6.79
N CYS A 35 -9.12 -4.18 -7.12
CA CYS A 35 -9.90 -2.94 -7.24
C CYS A 35 -10.64 -2.82 -8.58
N VAL A 36 -10.21 -3.52 -9.64
CA VAL A 36 -10.88 -3.50 -10.95
C VAL A 36 -12.00 -4.54 -11.03
N LEU A 37 -11.88 -5.65 -10.30
CA LEU A 37 -12.82 -6.77 -10.38
C LEU A 37 -14.01 -6.65 -9.41
N VAL A 38 -13.94 -5.74 -8.44
CA VAL A 38 -14.93 -5.59 -7.37
C VAL A 38 -15.42 -4.15 -7.34
N GLU A 39 -16.74 -3.95 -7.27
CA GLU A 39 -17.32 -2.62 -7.06
C GLU A 39 -16.83 -2.06 -5.71
N ASP A 40 -16.53 -0.76 -5.65
CA ASP A 40 -15.92 -0.08 -4.49
C ASP A 40 -16.67 -0.34 -3.16
N GLU A 41 -17.99 -0.49 -3.22
CA GLU A 41 -18.86 -0.76 -2.07
C GLU A 41 -18.66 -2.16 -1.45
N ASN A 42 -18.06 -3.10 -2.19
CA ASN A 42 -17.80 -4.47 -1.75
C ASN A 42 -16.30 -4.72 -1.48
N LEU A 43 -15.46 -3.70 -1.62
CA LEU A 43 -14.03 -3.80 -1.37
C LEU A 43 -13.75 -3.77 0.13
N ASN A 44 -13.13 -4.84 0.63
CA ASN A 44 -12.63 -4.89 1.99
C ASN A 44 -11.32 -4.10 2.08
N HIS A 45 -11.42 -2.79 2.31
CA HIS A 45 -10.26 -1.90 2.36
C HIS A 45 -9.25 -2.32 3.43
N ASP A 46 -9.69 -2.85 4.58
CA ASP A 46 -8.79 -3.30 5.64
C ASP A 46 -7.95 -4.51 5.20
N GLU A 47 -8.55 -5.46 4.48
CA GLU A 47 -7.84 -6.63 3.94
C GLU A 47 -6.81 -6.22 2.89
N LEU A 48 -7.17 -5.29 1.98
CA LEU A 48 -6.24 -4.77 1.00
C LEU A 48 -5.06 -4.04 1.64
N VAL A 49 -5.32 -3.22 2.65
CA VAL A 49 -4.27 -2.52 3.40
C VAL A 49 -3.34 -3.52 4.09
N ASN A 50 -3.88 -4.57 4.73
CA ASN A 50 -3.07 -5.61 5.36
C ASN A 50 -2.19 -6.35 4.34
N PHE A 51 -2.72 -6.71 3.17
CA PHE A 51 -1.93 -7.33 2.10
C PHE A 51 -0.76 -6.44 1.65
N VAL A 52 -0.98 -5.13 1.53
CA VAL A 52 0.07 -4.19 1.16
C VAL A 52 1.13 -4.09 2.25
N ILE A 53 0.71 -4.08 3.52
CA ILE A 53 1.64 -4.07 4.67
C ILE A 53 2.53 -5.31 4.64
N ASP A 54 1.99 -6.49 4.35
CA ASP A 54 2.76 -7.73 4.26
C ASP A 54 3.82 -7.66 3.15
N ILE A 55 3.46 -7.18 1.95
CA ILE A 55 4.40 -6.98 0.83
C ILE A 55 5.53 -6.03 1.22
N ILE A 56 5.18 -4.89 1.85
CA ILE A 56 6.17 -3.89 2.27
C ILE A 56 7.05 -4.46 3.39
N ALA A 57 6.48 -5.21 4.34
CA ALA A 57 7.20 -5.82 5.45
C ALA A 57 8.21 -6.85 4.94
N GLU A 58 7.83 -7.79 4.07
CA GLU A 58 8.75 -8.77 3.49
C GLU A 58 9.95 -8.12 2.79
N GLN A 59 9.70 -7.01 2.08
CA GLN A 59 10.73 -6.25 1.36
C GLN A 59 11.66 -5.44 2.28
N LEU A 60 11.15 -4.99 3.43
CA LEU A 60 11.95 -4.28 4.44
C LEU A 60 12.67 -5.22 5.41
N GLU A 61 12.13 -6.40 5.70
CA GLU A 61 12.76 -7.40 6.54
C GLU A 61 13.97 -8.06 5.86
N GLY A 62 13.98 -8.13 4.51
CA GLY A 62 15.16 -8.48 3.72
C GLY A 62 16.32 -7.47 3.82
N LYS A 63 16.12 -6.30 4.46
CA LYS A 63 17.14 -5.29 4.76
C LYS A 63 17.56 -5.26 6.24
N LYS A 64 17.24 -6.29 7.03
CA LYS A 64 17.91 -6.49 8.33
C LYS A 64 19.29 -7.10 8.07
N ASN A 65 20.33 -6.29 8.34
CA ASN A 65 21.75 -6.65 8.37
C ASN A 65 22.04 -8.02 9.00
#